data_AF-A0A943AXP4-F1
#
_entry.id   AF-A0A943AXP4-F1
#
_cell.length_a   1.000
_cell.length_b   1.000
_cell.length_c   1.000
_cell.angle_alpha   90.00
_cell.angle_beta   90.00
_cell.angle_gamma   90.00
#
_symmetry.space_group_name_H-M   'P 1'
#
loop_
_entity.id
_entity.type
_entity.pdbx_description
1 polymer ?
#
loop_
_entity_poly.entity_id
_entity_poly.type
_entity_poly.pdbx_seq_one_letter_code
_entity_poly.pdbx_strand_id
1 'polypeptide(L)' 'PDNSACEGFFGRLKNEFFHYRDWEGVTAEEFMGRLEAYLVYYRDGRIKKSLGWLSPMEYRRKLGYA' A
#
# COMPACT_ATOMS: atom_id res chain seq x y z
N PRO A 1 -14.45 10.32 11.93
CA PRO A 1 -14.41 9.64 10.60
C PRO A 1 -12.99 9.55 10.01
N ASP A 2 -12.16 10.59 10.16
CA ASP A 2 -10.80 10.63 9.59
C ASP A 2 -9.85 9.58 10.16
N ASN A 3 -9.89 9.35 11.48
CA ASN A 3 -8.95 8.43 12.13
C ASN A 3 -9.16 6.98 11.67
N SER A 4 -10.40 6.57 11.39
CA SER A 4 -10.73 5.18 11.03
C SER A 4 -10.18 4.77 9.64
N ALA A 5 -10.12 5.71 8.69
CA ALA A 5 -9.51 5.46 7.39
C ALA A 5 -7.98 5.30 7.53
N CYS A 6 -7.35 6.14 8.33
CA CYS A 6 -5.93 6.06 8.67
C CYS A 6 -5.60 4.79 9.45
N GLU A 7 -6.40 4.41 10.44
CA GLU A 7 -6.26 3.17 11.21
C GLU A 7 -6.27 1.94 10.29
N GLY A 8 -7.21 1.87 9.35
CA GLY A 8 -7.29 0.77 8.39
C GLY A 8 -6.13 0.72 7.39
N PHE A 9 -5.48 1.86 7.11
CA PHE A 9 -4.24 1.90 6.33
C PHE A 9 -3.05 1.43 7.16
N PHE A 10 -2.83 2.03 8.33
CA PHE A 10 -1.69 1.70 9.18
C PHE A 10 -1.73 0.27 9.71
N GLY A 11 -2.91 -0.28 9.99
CA GLY A 11 -3.05 -1.69 10.32
C GLY A 11 -2.55 -2.62 9.21
N ARG A 12 -2.86 -2.29 7.95
CA ARG A 12 -2.38 -3.04 6.79
C ARG A 12 -0.89 -2.85 6.54
N LEU A 13 -0.40 -1.62 6.60
CA LEU A 13 1.03 -1.34 6.48
C LEU A 13 1.83 -2.16 7.50
N LYS A 14 1.39 -2.16 8.76
CA LYS A 14 2.04 -2.95 9.81
C LYS A 14 2.02 -4.45 9.50
N ASN A 15 0.87 -5.02 9.16
CA ASN A 15 0.75 -6.46 8.95
C ASN A 15 1.39 -6.98 7.65
N GLU A 16 1.32 -6.21 6.56
CA GLU A 16 1.74 -6.66 5.23
C GLU A 16 3.21 -6.30 4.92
N PHE A 17 3.69 -5.20 5.49
CA PHE A 17 5.04 -4.69 5.22
C PHE A 17 5.98 -4.82 6.41
N PHE A 18 5.54 -4.48 7.62
CA PHE A 18 6.46 -4.31 8.75
C PHE A 18 6.65 -5.58 9.58
N HIS A 19 5.54 -6.21 10.00
CA HIS A 19 5.55 -7.41 10.82
C HIS A 19 6.01 -8.64 10.02
N TYR A 20 6.52 -9.64 10.75
CA TYR A 20 7.01 -10.91 10.20
C TYR A 20 8.19 -10.77 9.24
N ARG A 21 8.92 -9.65 9.33
CA ARG A 21 10.19 -9.42 8.64
C ARG A 21 11.27 -9.12 9.66
N ASP A 22 12.45 -9.64 9.39
CA ASP A 22 13.65 -9.25 10.11
C ASP A 22 14.21 -7.98 9.47
N TRP A 23 14.56 -7.02 10.32
CA TRP A 23 15.13 -5.73 9.94
C TRP A 23 16.56 -5.58 10.44
N GLU A 24 17.12 -6.61 11.09
CA GLU A 24 18.53 -6.61 11.49
C GLU A 24 19.42 -6.44 10.25
N GLY A 25 20.38 -5.50 10.35
CA GLY A 25 21.29 -5.16 9.24
C GLY A 25 20.68 -4.33 8.11
N VAL A 26 19.37 -4.06 8.09
CA VAL A 26 18.74 -3.18 7.10
C VAL A 26 18.99 -1.73 7.47
N THR A 27 19.57 -0.95 6.54
CA THR A 27 19.81 0.48 6.77
C THR A 27 18.51 1.27 6.70
N ALA A 28 18.50 2.47 7.28
CA ALA A 28 17.35 3.37 7.17
C ALA A 28 17.00 3.71 5.72
N GLU A 29 18.02 3.89 4.85
CA GLU A 29 17.82 4.17 3.43
C GLU A 29 17.15 3.00 2.71
N GLU A 30 17.63 1.78 2.96
CA GLU A 30 17.01 0.58 2.38
C GLU A 30 15.58 0.37 2.89
N PHE A 31 15.34 0.60 4.18
CA PHE A 31 14.00 0.57 4.75
C PHE A 31 13.06 1.57 4.05
N MET A 32 13.51 2.81 3.87
CA MET A 32 12.73 3.86 3.22
C MET A 32 12.40 3.52 1.77
N GLY A 33 13.36 2.99 1.00
CA GLY A 33 13.11 2.55 -0.37
C GLY A 33 12.09 1.40 -0.46
N ARG A 34 12.17 0.43 0.45
CA ARG A 34 11.18 -0.66 0.53
C ARG A 34 9.79 -0.12 0.93
N LEU A 35 9.74 0.85 1.84
CA LEU A 35 8.49 1.48 2.26
C LEU A 35 7.86 2.26 1.10
N GLU A 36 8.65 3.06 0.37
CA GLU A 36 8.19 3.80 -0.81
C GLU A 36 7.58 2.86 -1.86
N ALA A 37 8.25 1.75 -2.16
CA ALA A 37 7.74 0.74 -3.08
C ALA A 37 6.39 0.16 -2.62
N TYR A 38 6.24 -0.12 -1.32
CA TYR A 38 4.96 -0.56 -0.76
C TYR A 38 3.87 0.50 -0.90
N LEU A 39 4.18 1.78 -0.66
CA LEU A 39 3.23 2.88 -0.79
C LEU A 39 2.76 3.06 -2.23
N VAL A 40 3.66 2.98 -3.22
CA VAL A 40 3.32 3.01 -4.64
C VAL A 40 2.41 1.84 -5.01
N TYR A 41 2.75 0.63 -4.58
CA TYR A 41 1.89 -0.54 -4.77
C TYR A 41 0.50 -0.32 -4.15
N TYR A 42 0.43 0.13 -2.90
CA TYR A 42 -0.83 0.36 -2.20
C TYR A 42 -1.71 1.40 -2.92
N ARG A 43 -1.09 2.48 -3.42
CA ARG A 43 -1.75 3.57 -4.14
C ARG A 43 -2.30 3.15 -5.50
N ASP A 44 -1.51 2.41 -6.27
CA ASP A 44 -1.77 2.23 -7.70
C ASP A 44 -2.04 0.78 -8.11
N GLY A 45 -1.31 -0.18 -7.54
CA GLY A 45 -1.27 -1.57 -8.02
C GLY A 45 -2.08 -2.56 -7.18
N ARG A 46 -2.52 -2.19 -5.98
CA ARG A 46 -3.22 -3.11 -5.07
C ARG A 46 -4.58 -3.54 -5.62
N ILE A 47 -4.72 -4.82 -5.94
CA ILE A 47 -6.00 -5.38 -6.38
C ILE A 47 -7.06 -5.27 -5.27
N LYS A 48 -8.23 -4.74 -5.63
CA LYS A 48 -9.37 -4.57 -4.72
C LYS A 48 -10.61 -5.24 -5.28
N LYS A 49 -11.18 -6.18 -4.51
CA LYS A 49 -12.48 -6.80 -4.83
C LYS A 49 -13.58 -5.76 -5.01
N SER A 50 -13.58 -4.69 -4.20
CA SER A 50 -14.54 -3.59 -4.31
C SER A 50 -14.42 -2.77 -5.61
N LEU A 51 -13.29 -2.87 -6.32
CA LEU A 51 -13.08 -2.25 -7.63
C LEU A 51 -13.30 -3.23 -8.78
N GLY A 52 -13.97 -4.36 -8.52
CA GLY A 52 -14.16 -5.42 -9.52
C GLY A 52 -12.87 -6.18 -9.82
N TRP A 53 -12.04 -6.40 -8.81
CA TRP A 53 -10.72 -7.05 -8.94
C TRP A 53 -9.71 -6.28 -9.79
N LEU A 54 -9.90 -4.96 -9.89
CA LEU A 54 -8.94 -4.04 -10.50
C LEU A 54 -8.07 -3.38 -9.43
N SER A 55 -6.89 -2.95 -9.84
CA SER A 55 -6.09 -2.00 -9.08
C SER A 55 -6.71 -0.59 -9.13
N PRO A 56 -6.37 0.32 -8.18
CA PRO A 56 -6.83 1.70 -8.23
C PRO A 56 -6.50 2.40 -9.55
N MET A 57 -5.31 2.16 -10.11
CA MET A 57 -4.92 2.79 -11.37
C MET A 57 -5.72 2.24 -12.55
N GLU A 58 -5.90 0.92 -12.65
CA GLU A 58 -6.74 0.32 -13.70
C GLU A 58 -8.20 0.78 -13.59
N TYR A 59 -8.72 0.89 -12.38
CA TYR A 59 -10.07 1.40 -12.14
C TYR A 59 -10.22 2.86 -12.59
N ARG A 60 -9.24 3.73 -12.27
CA ARG A 60 -9.22 5.12 -12.75
C ARG A 60 -9.18 5.22 -14.27
N ARG A 61 -8.32 4.42 -14.92
CA ARG A 61 -8.25 4.34 -16.39
C ARG A 61 -9.57 3.87 -17.01
N LYS A 62 -10.20 2.86 -16.43
CA LYS A 62 -11.51 2.36 -16.88
C LYS A 62 -12.61 3.43 -16.81
N LEU A 63 -12.52 4.36 -15.86
CA LEU A 63 -13.46 5.49 -15.72
C LEU A 63 -13.05 6.74 -16.52
N GLY A 64 -11.91 6.72 -17.22
CA GLY A 64 -11.39 7.87 -17.97
C GLY A 64 -10.83 9.00 -17.10
N TYR A 65 -10.45 8.71 -15.86
CA TYR A 65 -9.88 9.70 -14.93
C TYR A 65 -8.34 9.76 -14.97
N ALA A 66 -7.70 8.87 -15.71
CA ALA A 66 -6.25 8.70 -15.77
C ALA A 66 -5.82 8.23 -17.16
#